data_AF-A0A9P4HBM4-F1
#
_entry.id   AF-A0A9P4HBM4-F1
#
_cell.length_a   1.000
_cell.length_b   1.000
_cell.length_c   1.000
_cell.angle_alpha   90.00
_cell.angle_beta   90.00
_cell.angle_gamma   90.00
#
_symmetry.space_group_name_H-M   'P 1'
#
loop_
_entity.id
_entity.type
_entity.pdbx_description
1 polymer ?
#
loop_
_entity_poly.entity_id
_entity_poly.type
_entity_poly.pdbx_seq_one_letter_code
_entity_poly.pdbx_strand_id
1 'polypeptide(L)'
;MGALRTIPLGLAQNVTHFKLMIDKAYQFVHAGCPVEFGVPINRKKRSREERLEPEELKALQWIQEHFPHVRPDFIFKSMPEGSIWSIEPVADGRKLQFVVAKTSSFDLNPANYTRRLSKVKSSVEAFIAKGTIALRQKLSKGEHPERYPGAGRSERDYSNRKWDASPTSPSRYLPTESKSDTRRLRDSTVPK
;
A
#
# COMPACT_ATOMS: atom_id res chain seq x y z
N MET A 1 16.84 7.86 3.50
CA MET A 1 15.47 8.42 3.34
C MET A 1 14.71 8.38 4.66
N GLY A 2 13.95 9.44 4.98
CA GLY A 2 13.08 9.47 6.16
C GLY A 2 11.81 8.62 6.00
N ALA A 3 11.03 8.48 7.09
CA ALA A 3 9.74 7.76 7.06
C ALA A 3 8.72 8.44 6.12
N LEU A 4 7.88 7.64 5.45
CA LEU A 4 6.79 8.15 4.62
C LEU A 4 5.80 8.97 5.47
N ARG A 5 5.50 10.19 5.04
CA ARG A 5 4.51 11.07 5.65
C ARG A 5 3.30 11.21 4.74
N THR A 6 2.11 11.31 5.31
CA THR A 6 0.87 11.46 4.55
C THR A 6 0.24 12.80 4.84
N ILE A 7 -0.17 13.50 3.78
CA ILE A 7 -0.83 14.81 3.82
C ILE A 7 -2.21 14.65 3.17
N PRO A 8 -3.28 14.44 3.95
CA PRO A 8 -4.63 14.40 3.42
C PRO A 8 -5.06 15.83 3.04
N LEU A 9 -5.48 16.01 1.79
CA LEU A 9 -6.01 17.27 1.29
C LEU A 9 -7.52 17.16 1.13
N GLY A 10 -8.25 18.22 1.50
CA GLY A 10 -9.67 18.36 1.21
C GLY A 10 -9.90 19.19 -0.04
N LEU A 11 -10.99 18.93 -0.78
CA LEU A 11 -11.40 19.75 -1.93
C LEU A 11 -11.79 21.18 -1.49
N ALA A 12 -12.62 21.28 -0.46
CA ALA A 12 -13.08 22.54 0.12
C ALA A 12 -12.53 22.69 1.54
N GLN A 13 -11.23 22.98 1.65
CA GLN A 13 -10.59 23.26 2.94
C GLN A 13 -10.36 24.76 3.11
N ASN A 14 -10.35 25.22 4.36
CA ASN A 14 -9.98 26.61 4.66
C ASN A 14 -8.57 26.89 4.12
N VAL A 15 -8.39 28.04 3.46
CA VAL A 15 -7.12 28.47 2.87
C VAL A 15 -5.98 28.43 3.88
N THR A 16 -6.21 28.83 5.13
CA THR A 16 -5.20 28.80 6.19
C THR A 16 -4.75 27.37 6.50
N HIS A 17 -5.70 26.43 6.55
CA HIS A 17 -5.40 25.02 6.77
C HIS A 17 -4.64 24.42 5.58
N PHE A 18 -5.04 24.75 4.35
CA PHE A 18 -4.31 24.32 3.16
C PHE A 18 -2.85 24.78 3.19
N LYS A 19 -2.62 26.07 3.46
CA LYS A 19 -1.26 26.63 3.58
C LYS A 19 -0.44 25.90 4.64
N LEU A 20 -1.01 25.65 5.82
CA LEU A 20 -0.35 24.89 6.89
C LEU A 20 0.05 23.48 6.42
N MET A 21 -0.84 22.78 5.72
CA MET A 21 -0.59 21.43 5.23
C MET A 21 0.51 21.40 4.15
N ILE A 22 0.52 22.39 3.26
CA ILE A 22 1.56 22.53 2.24
C ILE A 22 2.90 22.91 2.85
N ASP A 23 2.95 23.83 3.81
CA ASP A 23 4.18 24.20 4.52
C ASP A 23 4.76 23.01 5.29
N LYS A 24 3.91 22.25 5.99
CA LYS A 24 4.31 21.01 6.64
C LYS A 24 4.87 19.99 5.64
N ALA A 25 4.23 19.83 4.48
CA ALA A 25 4.73 18.96 3.42
C ALA A 25 6.10 19.44 2.90
N TYR A 26 6.24 20.74 2.66
CA TYR A 26 7.50 21.37 2.24
C TYR A 26 8.63 21.05 3.21
N GLN A 27 8.41 21.24 4.52
CA GLN A 27 9.39 20.95 5.56
C GLN A 27 9.80 19.47 5.57
N PHE A 28 8.85 18.54 5.39
CA PHE A 28 9.15 17.12 5.31
C PHE A 28 9.97 16.75 4.08
N VAL A 29 9.59 17.24 2.90
CA VAL A 29 10.34 17.00 1.66
C VAL A 29 11.73 17.62 1.76
N HIS A 30 11.84 18.82 2.32
CA HIS A 30 13.11 19.49 2.56
C HIS A 30 14.03 18.67 3.48
N ALA A 31 13.47 18.04 4.52
CA ALA A 31 14.18 17.13 5.41
C ALA A 31 14.47 15.74 4.81
N GLY A 32 14.15 15.49 3.53
CA GLY A 32 14.38 14.21 2.86
C GLY A 32 13.40 13.10 3.26
N CYS A 33 12.24 13.46 3.81
CA CYS A 33 11.14 12.53 4.04
C CYS A 33 10.21 12.52 2.81
N PRO A 34 9.89 11.36 2.22
CA PRO A 34 8.90 11.28 1.16
C PRO A 34 7.50 11.60 1.70
N VAL A 35 6.71 12.33 0.92
CA VAL A 35 5.36 12.78 1.28
C VAL A 35 4.35 12.24 0.28
N GLU A 36 3.39 11.46 0.77
CA GLU A 36 2.19 11.04 0.06
C GLU A 36 1.09 12.10 0.22
N PHE A 37 0.59 12.59 -0.90
CA PHE A 37 -0.60 13.43 -0.94
C PHE A 37 -1.80 12.61 -1.36
N GLY A 38 -2.94 12.87 -0.72
CA GLY A 38 -4.21 12.23 -1.04
C GLY A 38 -5.34 13.24 -1.13
N VAL A 39 -5.98 13.34 -2.29
CA VAL A 39 -7.14 14.20 -2.54
C VAL A 39 -8.35 13.29 -2.79
N PRO A 40 -9.42 13.36 -1.97
CA PRO A 40 -10.64 12.61 -2.24
C PRO A 40 -11.38 13.23 -3.42
N ILE A 41 -11.70 12.42 -4.43
CA ILE A 41 -12.52 12.77 -5.58
C ILE A 41 -14.00 12.56 -5.23
N ASN A 42 -14.32 11.38 -4.71
CA ASN A 42 -15.68 11.03 -4.30
C ASN A 42 -15.70 10.55 -2.84
N ARG A 43 -16.57 11.17 -2.03
CA ARG A 43 -16.76 10.81 -0.61
C ARG A 43 -17.96 9.89 -0.38
N LYS A 44 -18.75 9.59 -1.41
CA LYS A 44 -19.90 8.70 -1.30
C LYS A 44 -19.44 7.31 -0.84
N LYS A 45 -20.11 6.77 0.18
CA LYS A 45 -19.91 5.37 0.57
C LYS A 45 -20.44 4.49 -0.56
N ARG A 46 -19.54 3.71 -1.16
CA ARG A 46 -19.87 2.73 -2.19
C ARG A 46 -20.24 1.39 -1.59
N SER A 47 -21.23 0.73 -2.20
CA SER A 47 -21.49 -0.69 -1.98
C SER A 47 -20.27 -1.53 -2.40
N ARG A 48 -20.24 -2.81 -2.06
CA ARG A 48 -19.10 -3.67 -2.40
C ARG A 48 -18.96 -3.85 -3.91
N GLU A 49 -20.09 -3.88 -4.60
CA GLU A 49 -20.24 -4.05 -6.04
C GLU A 49 -19.73 -2.79 -6.76
N GLU A 50 -20.14 -1.61 -6.30
CA GLU A 50 -19.68 -0.31 -6.83
C GLU A 50 -18.18 -0.06 -6.63
N ARG A 51 -17.50 -0.80 -5.75
CA ARG A 51 -16.04 -0.69 -5.58
C ARG A 51 -15.25 -1.43 -6.66
N LEU A 52 -15.87 -2.37 -7.35
CA LEU A 52 -15.24 -3.14 -8.41
C LEU A 52 -15.35 -2.43 -9.76
N GLU A 53 -16.37 -1.58 -9.92
CA GLU A 53 -16.58 -0.80 -11.13
C GLU A 53 -15.67 0.43 -11.17
N PRO A 54 -14.82 0.57 -12.22
CA PRO A 54 -14.01 1.76 -12.40
C PRO A 54 -14.92 2.99 -12.59
N GLU A 55 -14.78 4.01 -11.74
CA GLU A 55 -15.53 5.25 -11.89
C GLU A 55 -14.99 6.05 -13.09
N GLU A 56 -15.88 6.65 -13.86
CA GLU A 56 -15.47 7.57 -14.92
C GLU A 56 -14.67 8.75 -14.33
N LEU A 57 -13.47 8.97 -14.88
CA LEU A 57 -12.54 10.04 -14.48
C LEU A 57 -13.07 11.47 -14.75
N LYS A 58 -14.30 11.64 -15.25
CA LYS A 58 -14.92 12.94 -15.53
C LYS A 58 -14.96 13.84 -14.29
N ALA A 59 -15.19 13.27 -13.11
CA ALA A 59 -15.19 14.01 -11.85
C ALA A 59 -13.81 14.61 -11.52
N LEU A 60 -12.72 13.93 -11.89
CA LEU A 60 -11.36 14.42 -11.65
C LEU A 60 -11.07 15.68 -12.46
N GLN A 61 -11.46 15.71 -13.73
CA GLN A 61 -11.26 16.87 -14.59
C GLN A 61 -12.00 18.10 -14.03
N TRP A 62 -13.28 17.93 -13.70
CA TRP A 62 -14.07 18.99 -13.07
C TRP A 62 -13.43 19.51 -11.78
N ILE A 63 -12.95 18.60 -10.91
CA ILE A 63 -12.24 18.98 -9.67
C ILE A 63 -11.00 19.81 -9.96
N GLN A 64 -10.18 19.41 -10.94
CA GLN A 64 -8.94 20.12 -11.23
C GLN A 64 -9.17 21.51 -11.84
N GLU A 65 -10.27 21.68 -12.57
CA GLU A 65 -10.71 22.98 -13.11
C GLU A 65 -11.24 23.91 -12.02
N HIS A 66 -12.05 23.38 -11.09
CA HIS A 66 -12.70 24.19 -10.05
C HIS A 66 -11.80 24.43 -8.82
N PHE A 67 -10.91 23.49 -8.53
CA PHE A 67 -9.98 23.55 -7.40
C PHE A 67 -8.54 23.47 -7.91
N PRO A 68 -8.03 24.50 -8.62
CA PRO A 68 -6.70 24.47 -9.22
C PRO A 68 -5.58 24.31 -8.18
N HIS A 69 -5.81 24.75 -6.94
CA HIS A 69 -4.85 24.63 -5.85
C HIS A 69 -4.60 23.19 -5.38
N VAL A 70 -5.53 22.24 -5.63
CA VAL A 70 -5.31 20.81 -5.31
C VAL A 70 -4.69 20.03 -6.47
N ARG A 71 -4.41 20.68 -7.60
CA ARG A 71 -3.77 20.00 -8.74
C ARG A 71 -2.37 19.56 -8.36
N PRO A 72 -1.98 18.32 -8.72
CA PRO A 72 -0.63 17.81 -8.44
C PRO A 72 0.47 18.70 -8.99
N ASP A 73 0.30 19.25 -10.20
CA ASP A 73 1.31 20.12 -10.83
C ASP A 73 1.58 21.39 -10.01
N PHE A 74 0.53 22.01 -9.48
CA PHE A 74 0.64 23.22 -8.67
C PHE A 74 1.29 22.92 -7.32
N ILE A 75 0.90 21.81 -6.69
CA ILE A 75 1.51 21.36 -5.43
C ILE A 75 2.97 21.00 -5.64
N PHE A 76 3.32 20.30 -6.72
CA PHE A 76 4.71 19.92 -7.00
C PHE A 76 5.60 21.13 -7.25
N LYS A 77 5.10 22.14 -7.97
CA LYS A 77 5.81 23.41 -8.18
C LYS A 77 6.08 24.19 -6.89
N SER A 78 5.29 23.98 -5.84
CA SER A 78 5.53 24.63 -4.54
C SER A 78 6.45 23.84 -3.61
N MET A 79 6.89 22.65 -4.01
CA MET A 79 7.86 21.84 -3.26
C MET A 79 9.28 22.38 -3.42
N PRO A 80 10.21 22.10 -2.49
CA PRO A 80 11.57 22.61 -2.56
C PRO A 80 12.29 22.13 -3.83
N GLU A 81 13.31 22.88 -4.27
CA GLU A 81 14.13 22.48 -5.41
C GLU A 81 14.79 21.10 -5.20
N GLY A 82 14.92 20.34 -6.30
CA GLY A 82 15.36 18.94 -6.26
C GLY A 82 14.28 17.95 -5.83
N SER A 83 13.02 18.40 -5.71
CA SER A 83 11.88 17.51 -5.56
C SER A 83 11.61 16.73 -6.85
N ILE A 84 11.25 15.47 -6.71
CA ILE A 84 10.93 14.55 -7.80
C ILE A 84 9.66 13.75 -7.48
N TRP A 85 9.01 13.27 -8.53
CA TRP A 85 7.90 12.32 -8.43
C TRP A 85 8.44 10.93 -8.08
N SER A 86 8.27 10.50 -6.83
CA SER A 86 8.54 9.11 -6.46
C SER A 86 7.41 8.20 -6.96
N ILE A 87 6.17 8.69 -6.91
CA ILE A 87 5.00 8.09 -7.56
C ILE A 87 4.26 9.23 -8.25
N GLU A 88 4.08 9.09 -9.57
CA GLU A 88 3.31 10.04 -10.38
C GLU A 88 1.84 10.08 -9.95
N PRO A 89 1.09 11.15 -10.27
CA PRO A 89 -0.32 11.24 -9.95
C PRO A 89 -1.15 10.11 -10.55
N VAL A 90 -1.78 9.33 -9.67
CA VAL A 90 -2.69 8.25 -10.02
C VAL A 90 -4.05 8.48 -9.36
N ALA A 91 -5.11 8.32 -10.14
CA ALA A 91 -6.49 8.36 -9.64
C ALA A 91 -7.14 6.98 -9.77
N ASP A 92 -7.86 6.57 -8.74
CA ASP A 92 -8.67 5.34 -8.70
C ASP A 92 -10.18 5.62 -8.79
N GLY A 93 -10.56 6.84 -9.20
CA GLY A 93 -11.94 7.33 -9.20
C GLY A 93 -12.41 7.86 -7.83
N ARG A 94 -11.89 7.30 -6.73
CA ARG A 94 -12.25 7.71 -5.37
C ARG A 94 -11.30 8.76 -4.81
N LYS A 95 -10.01 8.61 -5.09
CA LYS A 95 -8.94 9.48 -4.62
C LYS A 95 -7.88 9.64 -5.69
N LEU A 96 -7.31 10.83 -5.73
CA LEU A 96 -6.08 11.15 -6.43
C LEU A 96 -4.94 11.04 -5.42
N GLN A 97 -3.91 10.27 -5.76
CA GLN A 97 -2.74 10.07 -4.90
C GLN A 97 -1.45 10.23 -5.68
N PHE A 98 -0.43 10.76 -5.00
CA PHE A 98 0.92 10.88 -5.54
C PHE A 98 1.93 10.98 -4.40
N VAL A 99 3.21 10.73 -4.71
CA VAL A 99 4.29 10.82 -3.73
C VAL A 99 5.40 11.70 -4.26
N VAL A 100 5.77 12.71 -3.46
CA VAL A 100 6.91 13.60 -3.74
C VAL A 100 8.04 13.28 -2.77
N ALA A 101 9.27 13.23 -3.28
CA ALA A 101 10.47 13.06 -2.48
C ALA A 101 11.56 14.00 -3.00
N LYS A 102 12.60 14.26 -2.19
CA LYS A 102 13.77 15.02 -2.63
C LYS A 102 14.89 14.05 -3.02
N THR A 103 15.55 14.28 -4.15
CA THR A 103 16.82 13.59 -4.47
C THR A 103 17.83 13.94 -3.39
N SER A 104 18.32 12.96 -2.63
CA SER A 104 19.46 13.21 -1.74
C SER A 104 20.75 13.09 -2.55
N SER A 105 21.79 13.82 -2.18
CA SER A 105 23.13 13.68 -2.78
C SER A 105 23.71 12.27 -2.61
N PHE A 106 23.19 11.49 -1.66
CA PHE A 106 23.61 10.13 -1.36
C PHE A 106 22.80 9.07 -2.14
N ASP A 107 21.55 9.38 -2.49
CA ASP A 107 20.67 8.51 -3.27
C ASP A 107 20.51 9.09 -4.68
N LEU A 108 21.46 8.78 -5.57
CA LEU A 108 21.49 9.21 -6.97
C LEU A 108 20.27 8.78 -7.80
N ASN A 109 19.44 7.88 -7.28
CA ASN A 109 18.28 7.36 -7.98
C ASN A 109 17.11 7.19 -7.00
N PRO A 110 16.43 8.28 -6.58
CA PRO A 110 15.20 8.12 -5.82
C PRO A 110 14.23 7.33 -6.68
N ALA A 111 13.96 6.10 -6.24
CA ALA A 111 13.27 5.13 -7.07
C ALA A 111 11.92 5.69 -7.51
N ASN A 112 11.75 5.85 -8.83
CA ASN A 112 10.46 6.08 -9.44
C ASN A 112 9.67 4.75 -9.33
N TYR A 113 8.79 4.70 -8.33
CA TYR A 113 7.95 3.54 -8.05
C TYR A 113 6.72 3.48 -8.94
N THR A 114 6.48 4.46 -9.83
CA THR A 114 5.35 4.46 -10.78
C THR A 114 5.37 3.20 -11.64
N ARG A 115 6.53 2.79 -12.17
CA ARG A 115 6.63 1.55 -12.96
C ARG A 115 6.26 0.31 -12.16
N ARG A 116 6.68 0.25 -10.88
CA ARG A 116 6.35 -0.85 -9.98
C ARG A 116 4.85 -0.87 -9.69
N LEU A 117 4.25 0.29 -9.46
CA LEU A 117 2.81 0.44 -9.25
C LEU A 117 2.03 -0.05 -10.48
N SER A 118 2.42 0.36 -11.69
CA SER A 118 1.78 -0.09 -12.94
C SER A 118 1.89 -1.59 -13.14
N LYS A 119 3.03 -2.20 -12.79
CA LYS A 119 3.21 -3.66 -12.85
C LYS A 119 2.31 -4.41 -11.86
N VAL A 120 2.14 -3.87 -10.65
CA VAL A 120 1.21 -4.46 -9.66
C VAL A 120 -0.23 -4.32 -10.15
N LYS A 121 -0.60 -3.16 -10.69
CA LYS A 121 -1.93 -2.91 -11.25
C LYS A 121 -2.27 -3.91 -12.36
N SER A 122 -1.39 -4.06 -13.36
CA SER A 122 -1.62 -5.02 -14.46
C SER A 122 -1.67 -6.47 -13.97
N SER A 123 -0.87 -6.83 -12.97
CA SER A 123 -0.94 -8.15 -12.35
C SER A 123 -2.30 -8.38 -11.68
N VAL A 124 -2.83 -7.39 -10.95
CA VAL A 124 -4.14 -7.48 -10.31
C VAL A 124 -5.25 -7.60 -11.34
N GLU A 125 -5.24 -6.78 -12.39
CA GLU A 125 -6.20 -6.86 -13.50
C GLU A 125 -6.19 -8.25 -14.16
N ALA A 126 -5.01 -8.83 -14.39
CA ALA A 126 -4.88 -10.19 -14.91
C ALA A 126 -5.46 -11.25 -13.97
N PHE A 127 -5.32 -11.09 -12.65
CA PHE A 127 -5.93 -12.00 -11.66
C PHE A 127 -7.45 -11.85 -11.56
N ILE A 128 -7.98 -10.64 -11.75
CA ILE A 128 -9.42 -10.37 -11.81
C ILE A 128 -10.00 -11.05 -13.06
N ALA A 129 -9.38 -10.84 -14.22
CA ALA A 129 -9.81 -11.45 -15.49
C ALA A 129 -9.80 -12.99 -15.44
N LYS A 130 -8.84 -13.58 -14.71
CA LYS A 130 -8.77 -15.04 -14.48
C LYS A 130 -9.74 -15.57 -13.41
N GLY A 131 -10.58 -14.72 -12.82
CA GLY A 131 -11.56 -15.10 -11.79
C GLY A 131 -10.96 -15.54 -10.45
N THR A 132 -9.64 -15.46 -10.28
CA THR A 132 -8.94 -16.06 -9.14
C THR A 132 -9.18 -15.27 -7.84
N ILE A 133 -9.41 -13.96 -7.95
CA ILE A 133 -9.70 -13.09 -6.79
C ILE A 133 -11.13 -13.32 -6.27
N ALA A 134 -12.10 -13.53 -7.16
CA ALA A 134 -13.47 -13.91 -6.78
C ALA A 134 -13.50 -15.28 -6.09
N LEU A 135 -12.71 -16.24 -6.59
CA LEU A 135 -12.59 -17.57 -6.00
C LEU A 135 -11.99 -17.54 -4.58
N ARG A 136 -10.92 -16.76 -4.37
CA ARG A 136 -10.27 -16.63 -3.05
C ARG A 136 -11.17 -15.98 -2.01
N GLN A 137 -12.04 -15.05 -2.42
CA GLN A 137 -13.03 -14.42 -1.53
C GLN A 137 -14.22 -15.34 -1.19
N LYS A 138 -14.61 -16.26 -2.08
CA LYS A 138 -15.59 -17.31 -1.77
C LYS A 138 -15.02 -18.35 -0.79
N LEU A 139 -13.79 -18.80 -1.04
CA LEU A 139 -13.08 -19.72 -0.15
C LEU A 139 -12.84 -19.14 1.25
N SER A 140 -12.54 -17.84 1.38
CA SER A 140 -12.37 -17.22 2.71
C SER A 140 -13.67 -17.04 3.49
N LYS A 141 -14.84 -17.21 2.86
CA LYS A 141 -16.16 -17.18 3.50
C LYS A 141 -16.65 -18.56 3.92
N GLY A 142 -15.88 -19.62 3.67
CA GLY A 142 -16.35 -21.00 3.86
C GLY A 142 -17.39 -21.43 2.83
N GLU A 143 -17.66 -20.61 1.82
CA GLU A 143 -18.48 -20.99 0.67
C GLU A 143 -17.62 -21.86 -0.24
N HIS A 144 -17.79 -23.18 -0.12
CA HIS A 144 -17.25 -24.11 -1.10
C HIS A 144 -17.80 -23.71 -2.47
N PRO A 145 -16.96 -23.41 -3.48
CA PRO A 145 -17.47 -23.25 -4.81
C PRO A 145 -18.09 -24.58 -5.21
N GLU A 146 -19.41 -24.59 -5.42
CA GLU A 146 -20.04 -25.67 -6.18
C GLU A 146 -19.22 -25.88 -7.44
N ARG A 147 -18.91 -27.16 -7.71
CA ARG A 147 -18.07 -27.63 -8.79
C ARG A 147 -18.30 -26.78 -10.04
N TYR A 148 -17.26 -26.10 -10.51
CA TYR A 148 -17.27 -25.50 -11.85
C TYR A 148 -17.69 -26.59 -12.85
N PRO A 149 -18.77 -26.39 -13.65
CA PRO A 149 -19.09 -27.28 -14.75
C PRO A 149 -18.06 -27.00 -15.85
N GLY A 150 -16.93 -27.71 -15.82
CA GLY A 150 -15.86 -27.52 -16.79
C GLY A 150 -14.55 -28.27 -16.49
N ALA A 151 -14.32 -28.73 -15.27
CA ALA A 151 -13.19 -29.62 -14.97
C ALA A 151 -13.58 -31.08 -15.24
N GLY A 152 -13.81 -31.43 -16.51
CA GLY A 152 -13.82 -32.81 -16.97
C GLY A 152 -12.41 -33.40 -16.87
N ARG A 153 -12.00 -33.84 -15.68
CA ARG A 153 -10.95 -34.84 -15.52
C ARG A 153 -11.53 -36.00 -14.71
N SER A 154 -11.54 -37.16 -15.35
CA SER A 154 -12.11 -38.41 -14.86
C SER A 154 -11.62 -38.75 -13.46
N GLU A 155 -12.55 -38.77 -12.52
CA GLU A 155 -12.44 -39.20 -11.12
C GLU A 155 -12.32 -40.74 -11.06
N ARG A 156 -11.31 -41.31 -11.74
CA ARG A 156 -11.16 -42.76 -11.91
C ARG A 156 -9.73 -43.28 -11.72
N ASP A 157 -8.90 -42.66 -10.88
CA ASP A 157 -7.51 -43.12 -10.65
C ASP A 157 -6.98 -43.02 -9.20
N TYR A 158 -7.84 -42.88 -8.18
CA TYR A 158 -7.39 -42.78 -6.78
C TYR A 158 -7.78 -43.95 -5.86
N SER A 159 -8.19 -45.10 -6.40
CA SER A 159 -8.58 -46.26 -5.59
C SER A 159 -7.50 -47.35 -5.43
N ASN A 160 -6.26 -47.16 -5.90
CA ASN A 160 -5.26 -48.26 -5.88
C ASN A 160 -3.88 -47.95 -5.27
N ARG A 161 -3.74 -46.92 -4.43
CA ARG A 161 -2.57 -46.83 -3.53
C ARG A 161 -2.87 -47.51 -2.21
N LYS A 162 -2.57 -48.81 -2.16
CA LYS A 162 -2.31 -49.55 -0.92
C LYS A 162 -1.28 -48.77 -0.11
N TRP A 163 -1.69 -48.32 1.07
CA TRP A 163 -0.79 -47.79 2.08
C TRP A 163 -0.23 -48.99 2.84
N ASP A 164 0.94 -49.45 2.43
CA ASP A 164 1.70 -50.41 3.22
C ASP A 164 2.25 -49.68 4.46
N ALA A 165 1.66 -50.02 5.61
CA ALA A 165 2.11 -49.60 6.91
C ALA A 165 3.42 -50.31 7.25
N SER A 166 4.42 -49.56 7.72
CA SER A 166 5.48 -50.11 8.56
C SER A 166 5.87 -49.07 9.62
N PRO A 167 5.91 -49.45 10.90
CA PRO A 167 6.12 -48.53 12.02
C PRO A 167 7.59 -48.51 12.44
N THR A 168 8.18 -47.32 12.58
CA THR A 168 9.38 -47.14 13.40
C THR A 168 9.46 -45.71 13.89
N SER A 169 9.05 -45.49 15.14
CA SER A 169 9.59 -44.42 15.99
C SER A 169 11.02 -44.80 16.40
N PRO A 170 11.92 -43.82 16.57
CA PRO A 170 12.25 -43.38 17.93
C PRO A 170 12.33 -41.85 18.00
N SER A 171 11.67 -41.21 18.98
CA SER A 171 12.21 -40.96 20.33
C SER A 171 13.47 -40.07 20.34
N ARG A 172 13.41 -39.03 21.18
CA ARG A 172 14.47 -38.41 22.00
C ARG A 172 14.95 -36.97 21.70
N TYR A 173 14.79 -36.17 22.76
CA TYR A 173 15.52 -34.97 23.22
C TYR A 173 15.03 -33.55 22.82
N LEU A 174 14.19 -32.98 23.70
CA LEU A 174 14.46 -31.70 24.40
C LEU A 174 15.34 -32.02 25.64
N PRO A 175 15.96 -31.10 26.42
CA PRO A 175 15.80 -29.62 26.59
C PRO A 175 17.20 -28.89 26.63
N THR A 176 17.44 -27.61 26.94
CA THR A 176 17.20 -26.83 28.19
C THR A 176 17.54 -25.35 28.02
N GLU A 177 16.88 -24.53 28.85
CA GLU A 177 17.22 -23.15 29.23
C GLU A 177 18.68 -22.96 29.70
N SER A 178 19.23 -21.75 29.54
CA SER A 178 20.19 -21.20 30.51
C SER A 178 19.88 -19.73 30.79
N LYS A 179 19.55 -19.48 32.06
CA LYS A 179 19.43 -18.15 32.67
C LYS A 179 20.80 -17.52 32.89
N SER A 180 20.72 -16.23 33.24
CA SER A 180 21.66 -15.38 33.98
C SER A 180 22.91 -14.89 33.26
N ASP A 181 22.99 -13.57 33.08
CA ASP A 181 23.98 -12.86 33.87
C ASP A 181 23.53 -11.47 34.33
N THR A 182 24.03 -11.10 35.51
CA THR A 182 23.61 -9.99 36.35
C THR A 182 24.77 -9.02 36.57
N ARG A 183 24.44 -7.79 37.03
CA ARG A 183 25.33 -6.75 37.64
C ARG A 183 26.10 -5.88 36.61
N ARG A 184 26.32 -4.58 36.78
CA ARG A 184 26.41 -3.66 37.95
C ARG A 184 25.89 -2.27 37.51
N LEU A 185 25.04 -1.56 38.26
CA LEU A 185 25.39 -0.58 39.31
C LEU A 185 26.58 0.33 38.98
N ARG A 186 26.30 1.62 38.73
CA ARG A 186 26.93 2.74 39.47
C ARG A 186 26.13 4.04 39.31
N ASP A 187 25.69 4.53 40.46
CA ASP A 187 25.40 5.92 40.76
C ASP A 187 26.60 6.82 40.44
N SER A 188 26.32 8.06 40.03
CA SER A 188 26.99 9.23 40.63
C SER A 188 26.16 10.49 40.39
N THR A 189 25.60 10.96 41.47
CA THR A 189 25.04 12.28 41.76
C THR A 189 26.14 13.37 41.77
N VAL A 190 25.86 14.52 41.08
CA VAL A 190 25.90 15.94 41.57
C VAL A 190 27.29 16.52 41.98
N PRO A 191 27.56 17.85 42.19
CA PRO A 191 26.95 19.18 41.85
C PRO A 191 27.90 20.04 40.95
N LYS A 192 27.71 21.32 40.56
CA LYS A 192 27.09 22.54 41.12
C LYS A 192 26.51 23.38 39.98
#